data_AF-A0A8R1WJR9-F1
#
_entry.id   AF-A0A8R1WJR9-F1
#
_cell.length_a   1.000
_cell.length_b   1.000
_cell.length_c   1.000
_cell.angle_alpha   90.00
_cell.angle_beta   90.00
_cell.angle_gamma   90.00
#
_symmetry.space_group_name_H-M   'P 1'
#
loop_
_entity.id
_entity.type
_entity.pdbx_description
1 polymer ?
#
loop_
_entity_poly.entity_id
_entity_poly.type
_entity_poly.pdbx_seq_one_letter_code
_entity_poly.pdbx_strand_id
1 'polypeptide(L)'
;MDIDNLSNLSHDDLIESTQLTLGTLLRTDPLLSDLPQDIILEEIVSQIAVENGQSITIFISRDPEPTLKVIVPQNATVRDLKKATARHFELQQKRTGLKVKISWKYIWKTYHLAYDSLILDNDDQCIEDYGVCNKVVLTFKKNKKIKQ
;
A
#
# COMPACT_ATOMS: atom_id res chain seq x y z
N MET A 1 19.83 -31.46 -0.87
CA MET A 1 18.55 -31.74 -0.19
C MET A 1 17.89 -32.81 -1.03
N ASP A 2 17.91 -34.06 -0.56
CA ASP A 2 17.54 -35.22 -1.38
C ASP A 2 16.03 -35.27 -1.63
N ILE A 3 15.64 -35.49 -2.88
CA ILE A 3 14.25 -35.47 -3.36
C ILE A 3 13.39 -36.55 -2.67
N ASP A 4 14.01 -37.64 -2.22
CA ASP A 4 13.36 -38.77 -1.53
C ASP A 4 12.85 -38.44 -0.11
N ASN A 5 13.24 -37.30 0.47
CA ASN A 5 12.79 -36.87 1.80
C ASN A 5 11.52 -36.01 1.78
N LEU A 6 11.06 -35.55 0.60
CA LEU A 6 9.82 -34.74 0.52
C LEU A 6 8.54 -35.57 0.64
N SER A 7 8.57 -36.85 0.30
CA SER A 7 7.38 -37.72 0.30
C SER A 7 6.90 -38.14 1.70
N ASN A 8 7.68 -37.85 2.75
CA ASN A 8 7.35 -38.15 4.15
C ASN A 8 7.00 -36.91 4.99
N LEU A 9 7.00 -35.72 4.39
CA LEU A 9 6.69 -34.48 5.09
C LEU A 9 5.18 -34.32 5.26
N SER A 10 4.76 -33.87 6.44
CA SER A 10 3.37 -33.47 6.64
C SER A 10 3.06 -32.20 5.84
N HIS A 11 1.77 -31.88 5.67
CA HIS A 11 1.37 -30.63 5.02
C HIS A 11 1.94 -29.39 5.72
N ASP A 12 2.00 -29.42 7.06
CA ASP A 12 2.52 -28.31 7.86
C ASP A 12 4.04 -28.17 7.67
N ASP A 13 4.78 -29.28 7.64
CA ASP A 13 6.23 -29.27 7.38
C ASP A 13 6.54 -28.75 5.96
N LEU A 14 5.71 -29.10 4.97
CA LEU A 14 5.84 -28.60 3.60
C LEU A 14 5.56 -27.10 3.51
N ILE A 15 4.52 -26.61 4.20
CA ILE A 15 4.22 -25.18 4.27
C ILE A 15 5.39 -24.42 4.91
N GLU A 16 5.87 -24.88 6.07
CA GLU A 16 6.96 -24.24 6.79
C GLU A 16 8.22 -24.20 5.94
N SER A 17 8.62 -25.33 5.37
CA SER A 17 9.80 -25.43 4.48
C SER A 17 9.68 -24.51 3.26
N THR A 18 8.50 -24.45 2.64
CA THR A 18 8.25 -23.57 1.48
C THR A 18 8.32 -22.10 1.88
N GLN A 19 7.71 -21.71 3.00
CA GLN A 19 7.73 -20.32 3.50
C GLN A 19 9.14 -19.86 3.88
N LEU A 20 9.94 -20.74 4.52
CA LEU A 20 11.32 -20.46 4.85
C LEU A 20 12.20 -20.29 3.60
N THR A 21 12.00 -21.16 2.61
CA THR A 21 12.72 -21.10 1.33
C THR A 21 12.37 -19.82 0.58
N LEU A 22 11.09 -19.49 0.47
CA LEU A 22 10.62 -18.24 -0.15
C LEU A 22 11.15 -17.02 0.58
N GLY A 23 11.05 -16.97 1.91
CA GLY A 23 11.58 -15.85 2.70
C GLY A 23 13.09 -15.69 2.55
N THR A 24 13.82 -16.78 2.40
CA THR A 24 15.26 -16.74 2.10
C THR A 24 15.52 -16.16 0.72
N LEU A 25 14.84 -16.66 -0.32
CA LEU A 25 14.98 -16.18 -1.70
C LEU A 25 14.68 -14.69 -1.80
N LEU A 26 13.55 -14.22 -1.25
CA LEU A 26 13.16 -12.82 -1.25
C LEU A 26 14.22 -11.92 -0.61
N ARG A 27 14.87 -12.38 0.47
CA ARG A 27 15.92 -11.60 1.16
C ARG A 27 17.28 -11.64 0.47
N THR A 28 17.64 -12.77 -0.15
CA THR A 28 18.97 -12.96 -0.75
C THR A 28 19.08 -12.38 -2.15
N ASP A 29 17.97 -12.33 -2.90
CA ASP A 29 17.98 -11.76 -4.24
C ASP A 29 17.95 -10.22 -4.16
N PRO A 30 18.98 -9.51 -4.68
CA PRO A 30 19.01 -8.06 -4.67
C PRO A 30 17.78 -7.42 -5.33
N LEU A 31 17.19 -8.07 -6.33
CA LEU A 31 16.02 -7.57 -7.06
C LEU A 31 14.70 -7.75 -6.32
N LEU A 32 14.65 -8.66 -5.34
CA LEU A 32 13.43 -8.99 -4.58
C LEU A 32 13.49 -8.52 -3.12
N SER A 33 14.63 -7.98 -2.70
CA SER A 33 14.93 -7.60 -1.31
C SER A 33 14.03 -6.50 -0.72
N ASP A 34 13.29 -5.78 -1.58
CA ASP A 34 12.34 -4.74 -1.19
C ASP A 34 10.91 -5.29 -0.95
N LEU A 35 10.67 -6.56 -1.25
CA LEU A 35 9.38 -7.21 -1.07
C LEU A 35 9.21 -7.71 0.38
N PRO A 36 8.02 -7.51 0.98
CA PRO A 36 7.71 -8.07 2.29
C PRO A 36 7.70 -9.61 2.25
N GLN A 37 8.07 -10.25 3.35
CA GLN A 37 8.10 -11.72 3.44
C GLN A 37 6.69 -12.34 3.29
N ASP A 38 5.67 -11.64 3.75
CA ASP A 38 4.25 -11.99 3.64
C ASP A 38 3.59 -11.29 2.45
N ILE A 39 4.31 -11.14 1.34
CA ILE A 39 3.78 -10.49 0.14
C ILE A 39 2.56 -11.23 -0.39
N ILE A 40 1.53 -10.47 -0.75
CA ILE A 40 0.33 -11.02 -1.39
C ILE A 40 0.41 -10.85 -2.92
N LEU A 41 -0.26 -11.75 -3.65
CA LEU A 41 -0.28 -11.72 -5.12
C LEU A 41 -0.74 -10.36 -5.67
N GLU A 42 -1.71 -9.73 -5.00
CA GLU A 42 -2.25 -8.43 -5.40
C GLU A 42 -1.19 -7.30 -5.32
N GLU A 43 -0.27 -7.36 -4.37
CA GLU A 43 0.85 -6.41 -4.29
C GLU A 43 1.87 -6.65 -5.39
N ILE A 44 2.17 -7.91 -5.72
CA ILE A 44 3.07 -8.27 -6.83
C ILE A 44 2.52 -7.71 -8.14
N VAL A 45 1.23 -7.97 -8.42
CA VAL A 45 0.54 -7.43 -9.60
C VAL A 45 0.58 -5.90 -9.60
N SER A 46 0.42 -5.27 -8.44
CA SER A 46 0.49 -3.81 -8.31
C SER A 46 1.91 -3.28 -8.58
N GLN A 47 2.97 -3.94 -8.11
CA GLN A 47 4.36 -3.55 -8.42
C GLN A 47 4.65 -3.72 -9.92
N ILE A 48 4.26 -4.84 -10.52
CA ILE A 48 4.42 -5.08 -11.97
C ILE A 48 3.71 -3.97 -12.77
N ALA A 49 2.51 -3.56 -12.36
CA ALA A 49 1.80 -2.46 -13.00
C ALA A 49 2.55 -1.12 -12.87
N VAL A 50 3.27 -0.88 -11.76
CA VAL A 50 4.13 0.30 -11.61
C VAL A 50 5.32 0.23 -12.57
N GLU A 51 5.99 -0.92 -12.67
CA GLU A 51 7.12 -1.12 -13.58
C GLU A 51 6.71 -0.97 -15.06
N ASN A 52 5.49 -1.38 -15.41
CA ASN A 52 4.92 -1.20 -16.75
C ASN A 52 4.34 0.20 -17.00
N GLY A 53 4.43 1.12 -16.03
CA GLY A 53 3.90 2.48 -16.14
C GLY A 53 2.36 2.59 -16.13
N GLN A 54 1.65 1.54 -15.74
CA GLN A 54 0.18 1.51 -15.64
C GLN A 54 -0.31 2.04 -14.29
N SER A 55 0.54 1.98 -13.27
CA SER A 55 0.27 2.43 -11.90
C SER A 55 1.36 3.38 -11.43
N ILE A 56 1.02 4.22 -10.46
CA ILE A 56 1.95 5.14 -9.80
C ILE A 56 2.02 4.84 -8.31
N THR A 57 3.18 5.10 -7.72
CA THR A 57 3.41 5.04 -6.28
C THR A 57 3.22 6.44 -5.69
N ILE A 58 2.44 6.55 -4.61
CA ILE A 58 2.23 7.80 -3.88
C ILE A 58 2.56 7.54 -2.40
N PHE A 59 3.17 8.52 -1.75
CA PHE A 59 3.48 8.45 -0.33
C PHE A 59 2.51 9.32 0.47
N ILE A 60 1.83 8.76 1.46
CA ILE A 60 0.95 9.53 2.35
C ILE A 60 1.72 9.86 3.63
N SER A 61 2.00 11.13 3.88
CA SER A 61 2.56 11.59 5.16
C SER A 61 1.52 11.50 6.27
N ARG A 62 1.95 10.99 7.42
CA ARG A 62 1.14 10.75 8.62
C ARG A 62 1.77 11.36 9.87
N ASP A 63 2.65 12.35 9.70
CA ASP A 63 3.49 12.94 10.76
C ASP A 63 2.78 12.99 12.13
N PRO A 64 3.36 12.38 13.19
CA PRO A 64 4.74 11.86 13.30
C PRO A 64 4.95 10.40 12.82
N GLU A 65 3.91 9.74 12.31
CA GLU A 65 3.99 8.33 11.90
C GLU A 65 4.71 8.16 10.54
N PRO A 66 5.33 6.99 10.27
CA PRO A 66 6.04 6.76 9.01
C PRO A 66 5.12 6.92 7.79
N THR A 67 5.66 7.36 6.67
CA THR A 67 4.89 7.53 5.43
C THR A 67 4.31 6.20 4.95
N LEU A 68 3.07 6.20 4.47
CA LEU A 68 2.44 5.02 3.89
C LEU A 68 2.64 5.01 2.36
N LYS A 69 3.26 3.94 1.84
CA LYS A 69 3.36 3.69 0.39
C LYS A 69 2.02 3.17 -0.14
N VAL A 70 1.41 3.89 -1.07
CA VAL A 70 0.14 3.55 -1.71
C VAL A 70 0.36 3.43 -3.22
N ILE A 71 -0.16 2.39 -3.85
CA ILE A 71 -0.08 2.20 -5.30
C ILE A 71 -1.49 2.32 -5.88
N VAL A 72 -1.63 3.11 -6.94
CA VAL A 72 -2.89 3.33 -7.65
C VAL A 72 -2.68 3.31 -9.16
N PRO A 73 -3.69 2.94 -9.96
CA PRO A 73 -3.65 3.13 -11.41
C PRO A 73 -3.38 4.59 -11.78
N GLN A 74 -2.74 4.82 -12.93
CA GLN A 74 -2.39 6.18 -13.37
C GLN A 74 -3.61 7.09 -13.53
N ASN A 75 -4.73 6.54 -14.02
CA ASN A 75 -6.00 7.25 -14.22
C ASN A 75 -6.92 7.19 -12.98
N ALA A 76 -6.37 6.96 -11.79
CA ALA A 76 -7.16 6.82 -10.58
C ALA A 76 -7.85 8.13 -10.18
N THR A 77 -9.07 8.01 -9.66
CA THR A 77 -9.80 9.13 -9.06
C THR A 77 -9.36 9.37 -7.61
N VAL A 78 -9.71 10.52 -7.05
CA VAL A 78 -9.52 10.81 -5.61
C VAL A 78 -10.20 9.75 -4.74
N ARG A 79 -11.37 9.24 -5.15
CA ARG A 79 -12.08 8.15 -4.48
C ARG A 79 -11.26 6.87 -4.44
N ASP A 80 -10.62 6.50 -5.55
CA ASP A 80 -9.79 5.30 -5.64
C ASP A 80 -8.54 5.44 -4.78
N LEU A 81 -7.91 6.62 -4.77
CA LEU A 81 -6.78 6.92 -3.90
C LEU A 81 -7.14 6.79 -2.41
N LYS A 82 -8.31 7.30 -1.98
CA LYS A 82 -8.79 7.14 -0.59
C LYS A 82 -9.02 5.67 -0.23
N LYS A 83 -9.61 4.89 -1.14
CA LYS A 83 -9.81 3.44 -0.95
C LYS A 83 -8.48 2.69 -0.88
N ALA A 84 -7.53 2.99 -1.78
CA ALA A 84 -6.21 2.38 -1.80
C ALA A 84 -5.42 2.72 -0.53
N THR A 85 -5.49 3.97 -0.06
CA THR A 85 -4.89 4.41 1.20
C THR A 85 -5.41 3.58 2.37
N ALA A 86 -6.73 3.37 2.46
CA ALA A 86 -7.34 2.56 3.50
C ALA A 86 -6.86 1.11 3.46
N ARG A 87 -6.88 0.49 2.27
CA ARG A 87 -6.44 -0.89 2.05
C ARG A 87 -4.97 -1.09 2.40
N HIS A 88 -4.08 -0.23 1.92
CA HIS A 88 -2.64 -0.32 2.17
C HIS A 88 -2.32 -0.15 3.66
N PHE A 89 -3.03 0.75 4.35
CA PHE A 89 -2.88 0.89 5.79
C PHE A 89 -3.32 -0.36 6.55
N GLU A 90 -4.47 -0.95 6.19
CA GLU A 90 -4.96 -2.19 6.83
C GLU A 90 -4.00 -3.36 6.62
N LEU A 91 -3.39 -3.45 5.44
CA LEU A 91 -2.36 -4.44 5.13
C LEU A 91 -1.09 -4.22 5.97
N GLN A 92 -0.58 -2.98 6.04
CA GLN A 92 0.53 -2.61 6.90
C GLN A 92 0.23 -2.92 8.38
N GLN A 93 -1.02 -2.67 8.81
CA GLN A 93 -1.46 -2.94 10.16
C GLN A 93 -1.42 -4.43 10.50
N LYS A 94 -1.88 -5.31 9.60
CA LYS A 94 -1.81 -6.76 9.78
C LYS A 94 -0.36 -7.23 9.95
N ARG A 95 0.56 -6.67 9.16
CA ARG A 95 2.00 -6.97 9.21
C ARG A 95 2.68 -6.54 10.50
N THR A 96 2.37 -5.33 10.95
CA THR A 96 2.99 -4.74 12.14
C THR A 96 2.35 -5.22 13.44
N GLY A 97 1.27 -6.00 13.37
CA GLY A 97 0.52 -6.47 14.53
C GLY A 97 -0.24 -5.35 15.25
N LEU A 98 -0.35 -4.16 14.64
CA LEU A 98 -1.08 -3.03 15.18
C LEU A 98 -2.59 -3.40 15.26
N LYS A 99 -3.25 -3.07 16.37
CA LYS A 99 -4.68 -3.41 16.58
C LYS A 99 -5.62 -2.19 16.51
N VAL A 100 -5.12 -1.07 15.98
CA VAL A 100 -5.85 0.21 15.99
C VAL A 100 -6.95 0.21 14.94
N LYS A 101 -8.21 0.26 15.35
CA LYS A 101 -9.32 0.40 14.39
C LYS A 101 -9.43 1.84 13.92
N ILE A 102 -9.23 2.08 12.61
CA ILE A 102 -9.43 3.39 11.98
C ILE A 102 -10.84 3.46 11.37
N SER A 103 -11.57 4.51 11.73
CA SER A 103 -12.80 4.88 11.02
C SER A 103 -12.46 5.72 9.80
N TRP A 104 -12.23 5.07 8.66
CA TRP A 104 -11.95 5.76 7.39
C TRP A 104 -13.04 6.75 7.01
N LYS A 105 -14.31 6.43 7.31
CA LYS A 105 -15.44 7.36 7.15
C LYS A 105 -15.24 8.65 7.94
N TYR A 106 -14.73 8.57 9.17
CA TYR A 106 -14.42 9.76 9.97
C TYR A 106 -13.22 10.53 9.40
N ILE A 107 -12.16 9.82 9.00
CA ILE A 107 -10.96 10.43 8.40
C ILE A 107 -11.35 11.24 7.17
N TRP A 108 -12.06 10.65 6.20
CA TRP A 108 -12.46 11.33 4.96
C TRP A 108 -13.49 12.45 5.16
N LYS A 109 -14.26 12.39 6.26
CA LYS A 109 -15.16 13.49 6.65
C LYS A 109 -14.40 14.67 7.29
N THR A 110 -13.26 14.41 7.92
CA THR A 110 -12.54 15.38 8.74
C THR A 110 -11.32 15.96 8.03
N TYR A 111 -10.73 15.21 7.11
CA TYR A 111 -9.49 15.54 6.41
C TYR A 111 -9.64 15.27 4.91
N HIS A 112 -9.01 16.12 4.12
CA HIS A 112 -8.69 15.86 2.72
C HIS A 112 -7.22 15.45 2.58
N LEU A 113 -6.92 14.75 1.49
CA LEU A 113 -5.56 14.64 0.99
C LEU A 113 -5.22 15.95 0.26
N ALA A 114 -3.98 16.41 0.41
CA ALA A 114 -3.48 17.59 -0.26
C ALA A 114 -2.13 17.29 -0.90
N TYR A 115 -1.96 17.77 -2.12
CA TYR A 115 -0.67 17.89 -2.78
C TYR A 115 -0.23 19.35 -2.65
N ASP A 116 0.87 19.58 -1.92
CA ASP A 116 1.30 20.91 -1.49
C ASP A 116 0.16 21.74 -0.86
N SER A 117 -0.31 22.77 -1.56
CA SER A 117 -1.39 23.65 -1.13
C SER A 117 -2.76 23.24 -1.65
N LEU A 118 -2.80 22.38 -2.68
CA LEU A 118 -3.99 21.99 -3.43
C LEU A 118 -4.70 20.81 -2.75
N ILE A 119 -5.99 20.97 -2.51
CA ILE A 119 -6.81 19.99 -1.80
C ILE A 119 -7.51 19.09 -2.81
N LEU A 120 -7.43 17.77 -2.61
CA LEU A 120 -8.18 16.78 -3.37
C LEU A 120 -9.59 16.66 -2.78
N ASP A 121 -10.49 17.52 -3.25
CA ASP A 121 -11.85 17.72 -2.74
C ASP A 121 -12.95 17.06 -3.57
N ASN A 122 -12.72 16.81 -4.86
CA ASN A 122 -13.64 16.12 -5.75
C ASN A 122 -13.28 14.64 -5.88
N ASP A 123 -14.15 13.78 -5.35
CA ASP A 123 -13.95 12.32 -5.34
C ASP A 123 -13.91 11.70 -6.74
N ASP A 124 -14.57 12.32 -7.72
CA ASP A 124 -14.74 11.77 -9.08
C ASP A 124 -13.71 12.33 -10.08
N GLN A 125 -12.86 13.26 -9.65
CA GLN A 125 -11.81 13.84 -10.48
C GLN A 125 -10.53 13.00 -10.43
N CYS A 126 -9.80 12.97 -11.55
CA CYS A 126 -8.53 12.26 -11.64
C CYS A 126 -7.48 12.94 -10.78
N ILE A 127 -6.64 12.16 -10.11
CA ILE A 127 -5.58 12.70 -9.24
C ILE A 127 -4.51 13.47 -10.04
N GLU A 128 -4.32 13.13 -11.32
CA GLU A 128 -3.41 13.84 -12.22
C GLU A 128 -3.82 15.29 -12.47
N ASP A 129 -5.12 15.59 -12.45
CA ASP A 129 -5.65 16.95 -12.61
C ASP A 129 -5.27 17.86 -11.42
N TYR A 130 -4.97 17.25 -10.27
CA TYR A 130 -4.44 17.92 -9.08
C TYR A 130 -2.90 18.01 -9.10
N GLY A 131 -2.23 17.57 -10.18
CA GLY A 131 -0.78 17.53 -10.28
C GLY A 131 -0.12 16.37 -9.52
N VAL A 132 -0.90 15.37 -9.09
CA VAL A 132 -0.37 14.20 -8.39
C VAL A 132 0.28 13.26 -9.40
N CYS A 133 1.60 13.10 -9.28
CA CYS A 133 2.42 12.27 -10.16
C CYS A 133 3.08 11.10 -9.40
N ASN A 134 3.86 10.26 -10.11
CA ASN A 134 4.58 9.17 -9.47
C ASN A 134 5.61 9.67 -8.43
N LYS A 135 5.66 8.98 -7.30
CA LYS A 135 6.55 9.19 -6.15
C LYS A 135 6.36 10.53 -5.41
N VAL A 136 5.22 11.20 -5.58
CA VAL A 136 4.91 12.40 -4.79
C VAL A 136 4.44 12.07 -3.38
N VAL A 137 4.51 13.06 -2.50
CA VAL A 137 4.02 12.98 -1.12
C VAL A 137 2.72 13.77 -0.98
N LEU A 138 1.70 13.15 -0.39
CA LEU A 138 0.45 13.80 -0.02
C LEU A 138 0.36 13.95 1.49
N THR A 139 -0.30 15.00 1.96
CA THR A 139 -0.51 15.28 3.38
C THR A 139 -1.98 15.30 3.74
N PHE A 140 -2.31 15.01 4.99
CA PHE A 140 -3.66 15.20 5.51
C PHE A 140 -3.88 16.66 5.90
N LYS A 141 -4.90 17.29 5.32
CA LYS A 141 -5.31 18.67 5.63
C LYS A 141 -6.71 18.68 6.24
N LYS A 142 -6.83 19.22 7.45
CA LYS A 142 -8.10 19.27 8.18
C LYS A 142 -9.11 20.18 7.48
N ASN A 143 -10.35 19.71 7.38
CA ASN A 143 -11.44 20.45 6.77
C ASN A 143 -11.76 21.68 7.63
N LYS A 144 -11.56 22.88 7.09
CA LYS A 144 -12.07 24.11 7.70
C LYS A 144 -13.55 24.19 7.38
N LYS A 145 -14.42 23.79 8.32
CA LYS A 145 -15.85 24.11 8.19
C LYS A 145 -15.97 25.63 8.16
N ILE A 146 -16.43 26.19 7.03
CA ILE A 146 -16.97 27.54 7.01
C ILE A 146 -18.18 27.49 7.96
N LYS A 147 -18.09 28.19 9.09
CA LYS A 147 -19.27 28.44 9.92
C LYS A 147 -20.17 29.33 9.07
N GLN A 148 -21.27 28.77 8.57
CA GLN A 148 -22.41 29.55 8.12
C GLN A 148 -23.09 30.17 9.34
#